data_AF-A0A8H5EP31-F1
#
_entry.id   AF-A0A8H5EP31-F1
#
_cell.length_a   1.000
_cell.length_b   1.000
_cell.length_c   1.000
_cell.angle_alpha   90.00
_cell.angle_beta   90.00
_cell.angle_gamma   90.00
#
_symmetry.space_group_name_H-M   'P 1'
#
loop_
_entity.id
_entity.type
_entity.pdbx_description
1 polymer ?
#
loop_
_entity_poly.entity_id
_entity_poly.type
_entity_poly.pdbx_seq_one_letter_code
_entity_poly.pdbx_strand_id
1 'polypeptide(L)'
;MACQLKTKLRCTDFCVLERQSGIGGTWWINTYPGIACDIPSPFYSLSFVQNPDWSTFFAPGREIGQYIEKVVDDFELRDNIHLSMEVVSCKWNPQVHLWEVTFRHLLHGVGDLSAADRKHIEDTKGPSFVYSSETTWTCSVLVSAVGGLVEPAPWPAHVPGKDKFQGDIIHSARWDSNVDFHGKNVVVVGTGCSAAQLVPRLLSSDYGASHVTQLMREPPWVLPRLTPPLGDSFYKRWSPFLCKYVPGYMRILRALVALTTELDFGLFGAERWSKRKRDNLQRQLLKHMRETVPPKYHDILTPHYSIGCKRRIYDTAWFPCLHDSQMELTTLAMKSVDEKGVNLGLGPKTHPTEKHPGVARSIPADIIILANGFAVNRWFHPLEVVGSRGTTLQEEFDERGGSQLYRGTALDGFPNMFVLFGPNSFTGHSSVVLGLENQVTQAVKLMRPILSGEAQKVEVMRSAVDKYNAEVQSDLKKMVWNGGGCHNWYVDADGRNSMSYP
;
A
#
# COMPACT_ATOMS: atom_id res chain seq x y z
N MET A 1 12.98 10.24 6.68
CA MET A 1 14.31 10.03 7.29
C MET A 1 15.29 11.11 6.89
N ALA A 2 15.64 11.24 5.61
CA ALA A 2 16.64 12.18 5.09
C ALA A 2 16.50 13.62 5.63
N CYS A 3 15.29 14.18 5.64
CA CYS A 3 15.04 15.52 6.21
C CYS A 3 15.49 15.64 7.68
N GLN A 4 15.29 14.59 8.49
CA GLN A 4 15.64 14.59 9.91
C GLN A 4 17.12 14.29 10.14
N LEU A 5 17.79 13.56 9.24
CA LEU A 5 19.26 13.43 9.26
C LEU A 5 19.92 14.81 9.14
N LYS A 6 19.51 15.63 8.16
CA LYS A 6 20.00 17.00 8.01
C LYS A 6 19.60 17.90 9.19
N THR A 7 18.31 17.94 9.53
CA THR A 7 17.80 18.96 10.47
C THR A 7 17.97 18.64 11.96
N LYS A 8 18.00 17.36 12.36
CA LYS A 8 18.12 16.96 13.78
C LYS A 8 19.49 16.42 14.13
N LEU A 9 20.15 15.75 13.20
CA LEU A 9 21.45 15.13 13.43
C LEU A 9 22.59 15.91 12.78
N ARG A 10 22.28 16.91 11.93
CA ARG A 10 23.27 17.66 11.15
C ARG A 10 24.19 16.73 10.34
N CYS A 11 23.68 15.57 9.98
CA CYS A 11 24.38 14.59 9.17
C CYS A 11 24.10 14.89 7.70
N THR A 12 25.16 15.16 6.95
CA THR A 12 25.13 15.38 5.50
C THR A 12 25.74 14.21 4.72
N ASP A 13 26.47 13.33 5.41
CA ASP A 13 27.07 12.12 4.84
C ASP A 13 26.05 10.96 4.88
N PHE A 14 25.13 11.00 3.92
CA PHE A 14 24.18 9.92 3.68
C PHE A 14 23.78 9.87 2.20
N CYS A 15 23.36 8.69 1.77
CA CYS A 15 22.73 8.48 0.48
C CYS A 15 21.37 7.77 0.65
N VAL A 16 20.50 7.94 -0.34
CA VAL A 16 19.22 7.24 -0.48
C VAL A 16 19.26 6.54 -1.83
N LEU A 17 19.15 5.22 -1.81
CA LEU A 17 19.12 4.40 -3.03
C LEU A 17 17.65 4.07 -3.34
N GLU A 18 17.18 4.51 -4.51
CA GLU A 18 15.84 4.26 -5.01
C GLU A 18 15.94 3.48 -6.32
N ARG A 19 15.19 2.38 -6.38
CA ARG A 19 15.19 1.51 -7.55
C ARG A 19 14.49 2.17 -8.72
N GLN A 20 13.41 2.90 -8.46
CA GLN A 20 12.56 3.50 -9.47
C GLN A 20 13.27 4.62 -10.22
N SER A 21 12.71 4.99 -11.38
CA SER A 21 13.23 6.07 -12.22
C SER A 21 12.87 7.47 -11.68
N GLY A 22 12.15 7.56 -10.56
CA GLY A 22 11.72 8.83 -9.97
C GLY A 22 11.33 8.72 -8.50
N ILE A 23 11.00 9.87 -7.92
CA ILE A 23 10.73 10.01 -6.49
C ILE A 23 9.22 9.96 -6.23
N GLY A 24 8.81 9.17 -5.24
CA GLY A 24 7.42 9.15 -4.76
C GLY A 24 6.97 7.80 -4.22
N GLY A 25 7.70 6.73 -4.53
CA GLY A 25 7.38 5.37 -4.09
C GLY A 25 5.99 4.96 -4.59
N THR A 26 5.05 4.76 -3.66
CA THR A 26 3.64 4.46 -4.00
C THR A 26 3.05 5.45 -5.00
N TRP A 27 3.36 6.74 -4.88
CA TRP A 27 2.82 7.80 -5.72
C TRP A 27 3.56 7.97 -7.05
N TRP A 28 4.71 7.32 -7.21
CA TRP A 28 5.42 7.19 -8.48
C TRP A 28 4.87 6.01 -9.29
N ILE A 29 4.77 4.82 -8.69
CA ILE A 29 4.41 3.60 -9.43
C ILE A 29 2.92 3.50 -9.76
N ASN A 30 2.06 4.03 -8.91
CA ASN A 30 0.61 3.91 -9.11
C ASN A 30 0.11 5.17 -9.82
N THR A 31 -0.19 5.02 -11.11
CA THR A 31 -0.64 6.12 -11.99
C THR A 31 -2.00 5.84 -12.62
N TYR A 32 -2.71 4.80 -12.16
CA TYR A 32 -4.05 4.45 -12.63
C TYR A 32 -5.05 5.60 -12.42
N PRO A 33 -6.10 5.71 -13.26
CA PRO A 33 -7.02 6.83 -13.18
C PRO A 33 -7.80 6.84 -11.88
N GLY A 34 -8.01 8.03 -11.32
CA GLY A 34 -8.74 8.21 -10.08
C GLY A 34 -7.94 7.92 -8.80
N ILE A 35 -6.64 7.58 -8.92
CA ILE A 35 -5.79 7.36 -7.75
C ILE A 35 -5.80 8.57 -6.80
N ALA A 36 -6.12 8.32 -5.54
CA ALA A 36 -6.14 9.33 -4.49
C ALA A 36 -5.86 8.72 -3.11
N CYS A 37 -5.39 9.54 -2.18
CA CYS A 37 -5.27 9.13 -0.78
C CYS A 37 -6.64 8.99 -0.12
N ASP A 38 -6.78 8.01 0.76
CA ASP A 38 -7.97 7.79 1.59
C ASP A 38 -7.86 8.44 2.99
N ILE A 39 -6.76 9.17 3.24
CA ILE A 39 -6.54 9.99 4.43
C ILE A 39 -6.57 11.46 3.98
N PRO A 40 -7.20 12.37 4.75
CA PRO A 40 -7.23 13.77 4.37
C PRO A 40 -5.83 14.40 4.22
N SER A 41 -5.62 15.19 3.18
CA SER A 41 -4.33 15.78 2.79
C SER A 41 -3.61 16.57 3.91
N PRO A 42 -4.31 17.33 4.78
CA PRO A 42 -3.66 17.98 5.94
C PRO A 42 -3.02 16.99 6.92
N PHE A 43 -3.48 15.73 6.95
CA PHE A 43 -2.94 14.68 7.81
C PHE A 43 -2.04 13.68 7.06
N TYR A 44 -2.21 13.55 5.75
CA TYR A 44 -1.32 12.81 4.85
C TYR A 44 -0.19 13.70 4.29
N SER A 45 0.50 14.38 5.20
CA SER A 45 1.66 15.24 4.93
C SER A 45 2.58 15.27 6.15
N LEU A 46 3.84 15.66 5.97
CA LEU A 46 4.82 15.71 7.06
C LEU A 46 4.44 16.84 8.03
N SER A 47 4.40 16.56 9.33
CA SER A 47 3.95 17.53 10.33
C SER A 47 4.83 18.78 10.39
N PHE A 48 6.09 18.66 10.00
CA PHE A 48 7.06 19.76 9.94
C PHE A 48 7.14 20.45 8.57
N VAL A 49 6.43 19.95 7.54
CA VAL A 49 6.33 20.57 6.21
C VAL A 49 4.89 20.39 5.68
N GLN A 50 4.00 21.32 6.03
CA GLN A 50 2.61 21.26 5.57
C GLN A 50 2.48 21.95 4.21
N ASN A 51 1.59 21.43 3.35
CA ASN A 51 1.26 22.05 2.07
C ASN A 51 -0.05 22.85 2.21
N PRO A 52 -0.03 24.18 2.07
CA PRO A 52 -1.23 25.01 2.15
C PRO A 52 -2.07 24.97 0.86
N ASP A 53 -1.50 24.49 -0.24
CA ASP A 53 -2.05 24.60 -1.59
C ASP A 53 -2.76 23.31 -2.05
N TRP A 54 -3.12 22.41 -1.12
CA TRP A 54 -3.88 21.20 -1.44
C TRP A 54 -5.18 21.53 -2.20
N SER A 55 -5.33 20.96 -3.40
CA SER A 55 -6.44 21.22 -4.30
C SER A 55 -7.77 20.66 -3.80
N THR A 56 -7.70 19.55 -3.05
CA THR A 56 -8.85 18.84 -2.47
C THR A 56 -8.50 18.32 -1.08
N PHE A 57 -9.55 17.99 -0.30
CA PHE A 57 -9.38 17.42 1.03
C PHE A 57 -8.76 16.01 1.01
N PHE A 58 -8.93 15.27 -0.09
CA PHE A 58 -8.28 14.00 -0.39
C PHE A 58 -7.50 14.15 -1.69
N ALA A 59 -6.20 14.43 -1.59
CA ALA A 59 -5.37 14.78 -2.74
C ALA A 59 -5.27 13.63 -3.74
N PRO A 60 -5.36 13.90 -5.07
CA PRO A 60 -4.99 12.96 -6.11
C PRO A 60 -3.53 12.53 -5.99
N GLY A 61 -3.21 11.33 -6.46
CA GLY A 61 -1.86 10.78 -6.33
C GLY A 61 -0.76 11.65 -6.94
N ARG A 62 -1.02 12.26 -8.10
CA ARG A 62 -0.06 13.19 -8.76
C ARG A 62 0.29 14.38 -7.88
N GLU A 63 -0.70 14.94 -7.17
CA GLU A 63 -0.48 16.10 -6.30
C GLU A 63 0.37 15.72 -5.07
N ILE A 64 0.20 14.50 -4.56
CA ILE A 64 1.03 13.97 -3.47
C ILE A 64 2.47 13.75 -3.95
N GLY A 65 2.66 13.22 -5.16
CA GLY A 65 3.98 13.11 -5.80
C GLY A 65 4.67 14.47 -5.89
N GLN A 66 3.96 15.50 -6.40
CA GLN A 66 4.47 16.88 -6.47
C GLN A 66 4.85 17.44 -5.11
N TYR A 67 4.06 17.17 -4.07
CA TYR A 67 4.40 17.55 -2.70
C TYR A 67 5.69 16.88 -2.22
N ILE A 68 5.89 15.59 -2.51
CA ILE A 68 7.13 14.87 -2.14
C ILE A 68 8.34 15.46 -2.88
N GLU A 69 8.21 15.74 -4.18
CA GLU A 69 9.25 16.38 -4.99
C GLU A 69 9.62 17.76 -4.42
N LYS A 70 8.62 18.56 -4.04
CA LYS A 70 8.83 19.86 -3.39
C LYS A 70 9.58 19.72 -2.06
N VAL A 71 9.25 18.73 -1.23
CA VAL A 71 9.97 18.48 0.03
C VAL A 71 11.43 18.09 -0.23
N VAL A 72 11.70 17.32 -1.28
CA VAL A 72 13.07 16.98 -1.69
C VAL A 72 13.84 18.24 -2.06
N ASP A 73 13.24 19.15 -2.80
CA ASP A 73 13.88 20.40 -3.22
C ASP A 73 14.06 21.38 -2.04
N ASP A 74 13.04 21.57 -1.20
CA ASP A 74 13.07 22.46 -0.03
C ASP A 74 14.14 22.06 1.01
N PHE A 75 14.50 20.76 1.07
CA PHE A 75 15.52 20.22 1.98
C PHE A 75 16.84 19.89 1.25
N GLU A 76 16.96 20.27 -0.02
CA GLU A 76 18.14 20.08 -0.87
C GLU A 76 18.59 18.60 -0.90
N LEU A 77 17.66 17.67 -1.02
CA LEU A 77 17.92 16.23 -0.91
C LEU A 77 18.25 15.57 -2.24
N ARG A 78 18.10 16.26 -3.37
CA ARG A 78 18.32 15.72 -4.72
C ARG A 78 19.66 15.03 -4.86
N ASP A 79 20.73 15.68 -4.42
CA ASP A 79 22.11 15.17 -4.56
C ASP A 79 22.38 13.95 -3.68
N ASN A 80 21.55 13.71 -2.65
CA ASN A 80 21.64 12.53 -1.80
C ASN A 80 20.81 11.34 -2.33
N ILE A 81 19.95 11.55 -3.32
CA ILE A 81 19.03 10.52 -3.83
C ILE A 81 19.54 9.99 -5.17
N HIS A 82 19.84 8.69 -5.20
CA HIS A 82 20.28 8.00 -6.40
C HIS A 82 19.15 7.10 -6.90
N LEU A 83 18.59 7.48 -8.04
CA LEU A 83 17.54 6.74 -8.75
C LEU A 83 18.14 5.60 -9.57
N SER A 84 17.28 4.66 -10.01
CA SER A 84 17.70 3.49 -10.78
C SER A 84 18.81 2.67 -10.10
N MET A 85 18.81 2.62 -8.76
CA MET A 85 19.75 1.81 -7.97
C MET A 85 18.98 0.79 -7.13
N GLU A 86 19.06 -0.49 -7.52
CA GLU A 86 18.43 -1.58 -6.79
C GLU A 86 19.40 -2.18 -5.77
N VAL A 87 19.11 -2.02 -4.48
CA VAL A 87 19.83 -2.74 -3.42
C VAL A 87 19.43 -4.22 -3.47
N VAL A 88 20.42 -5.09 -3.58
CA VAL A 88 20.23 -6.55 -3.68
C VAL A 88 20.70 -7.30 -2.43
N SER A 89 21.69 -6.77 -1.70
CA SER A 89 22.17 -7.40 -0.47
C SER A 89 22.69 -6.36 0.53
N CYS A 90 22.41 -6.57 1.81
CA CYS A 90 22.96 -5.82 2.93
C CYS A 90 23.54 -6.80 3.95
N LYS A 91 24.85 -6.76 4.23
CA LYS A 91 25.52 -7.69 5.15
C LYS A 91 26.24 -6.95 6.26
N TRP A 92 25.96 -7.32 7.50
CA TRP A 92 26.70 -6.75 8.63
C TRP A 92 28.09 -7.37 8.74
N ASN A 93 29.13 -6.53 8.78
CA ASN A 93 30.48 -6.97 9.04
C ASN A 93 30.81 -6.80 10.54
N PRO A 94 30.91 -7.91 11.31
CA PRO A 94 31.13 -7.84 12.75
C PRO A 94 32.55 -7.39 13.14
N GLN A 95 33.52 -7.43 12.23
CA GLN A 95 34.92 -7.04 12.52
C GLN A 95 35.11 -5.53 12.49
N VAL A 96 34.42 -4.84 11.58
CA VAL A 96 34.55 -3.37 11.41
C VAL A 96 33.30 -2.59 11.83
N HIS A 97 32.22 -3.28 12.22
CA HIS A 97 30.95 -2.69 12.65
C HIS A 97 30.31 -1.77 11.58
N LEU A 98 30.35 -2.20 10.32
CA LEU A 98 29.72 -1.52 9.19
C LEU A 98 28.80 -2.49 8.45
N TRP A 99 27.79 -1.95 7.80
CA TRP A 99 26.99 -2.64 6.80
C TRP A 99 27.69 -2.56 5.44
N GLU A 100 27.83 -3.68 4.76
CA GLU A 100 28.19 -3.79 3.34
C GLU A 100 26.89 -3.84 2.54
N VAL A 101 26.69 -2.88 1.64
CA VAL A 101 25.47 -2.69 0.86
C VAL A 101 25.81 -2.87 -0.62
N THR A 102 25.36 -3.98 -1.20
CA THR A 102 25.50 -4.27 -2.63
C THR A 102 24.25 -3.84 -3.39
N PHE A 103 24.44 -3.06 -4.46
CA PHE A 103 23.37 -2.57 -5.30
C PHE A 103 23.77 -2.57 -6.78
N ARG A 104 22.75 -2.59 -7.64
CA ARG A 104 22.86 -2.64 -9.09
C ARG A 104 22.43 -1.31 -9.71
N HIS A 105 23.20 -0.83 -10.68
CA HIS A 105 22.84 0.31 -11.50
C HIS A 105 21.92 -0.14 -12.62
N LEU A 106 20.62 0.05 -12.44
CA LEU A 106 19.60 -0.40 -13.40
C LEU A 106 19.63 0.45 -14.67
N LEU A 107 19.28 -0.18 -15.79
CA LEU A 107 19.01 0.54 -17.03
C LEU A 107 17.72 1.38 -16.89
N HIS A 108 17.62 2.43 -17.70
CA HIS A 108 16.49 3.35 -17.68
C HIS A 108 15.13 2.62 -17.78
N GLY A 109 14.20 2.92 -16.88
CA GLY A 109 12.86 2.34 -16.83
C GLY A 109 12.77 0.93 -16.24
N VAL A 110 13.89 0.20 -16.14
CA VAL A 110 13.89 -1.18 -15.60
C VAL A 110 13.52 -1.21 -14.11
N GLY A 111 13.88 -0.15 -13.39
CA GLY A 111 13.54 0.03 -11.98
C GLY A 111 12.04 0.08 -11.67
N ASP A 112 11.24 0.51 -12.65
CA ASP A 112 9.79 0.64 -12.51
C ASP A 112 9.06 -0.70 -12.74
N LEU A 113 9.73 -1.73 -13.25
CA LEU A 113 9.17 -3.06 -13.45
C LEU A 113 8.93 -3.80 -12.11
N SER A 114 8.22 -4.93 -12.14
CA SER A 114 8.19 -5.83 -10.98
C SER A 114 9.52 -6.60 -10.86
N ALA A 115 9.81 -7.13 -9.68
CA ALA A 115 10.96 -8.01 -9.48
C ALA A 115 10.88 -9.26 -10.38
N ALA A 116 9.68 -9.79 -10.61
CA ALA A 116 9.46 -10.93 -11.50
C ALA A 116 9.76 -10.58 -12.97
N ASP A 117 9.35 -9.40 -13.43
CA ASP A 117 9.62 -8.95 -14.80
C ASP A 117 11.11 -8.69 -15.02
N ARG A 118 11.79 -8.05 -14.07
CA ARG A 118 13.25 -7.89 -14.12
C ARG A 118 13.96 -9.23 -14.18
N LYS A 119 13.56 -10.16 -13.32
CA LYS A 119 14.11 -11.52 -13.32
C LYS A 119 13.86 -12.24 -14.64
N HIS A 120 12.67 -12.10 -15.23
CA HIS A 120 12.37 -12.69 -16.52
C HIS A 120 13.25 -12.13 -17.64
N ILE A 121 13.49 -10.81 -17.66
CA ILE A 121 14.41 -10.17 -18.61
C ILE A 121 15.84 -10.67 -18.40
N GLU A 122 16.31 -10.75 -17.15
CA GLU A 122 17.63 -11.29 -16.80
C GLU A 122 17.78 -12.75 -17.27
N ASP A 123 16.79 -13.61 -17.00
CA ASP A 123 16.82 -15.02 -17.34
C ASP A 123 16.72 -15.28 -18.86
N THR A 124 16.06 -14.39 -19.64
CA THR A 124 15.83 -14.59 -21.09
C THR A 124 16.78 -13.82 -22.00
N LYS A 125 17.17 -12.60 -21.63
CA LYS A 125 18.02 -11.71 -22.43
C LYS A 125 19.40 -11.53 -21.82
N GLY A 126 19.57 -11.85 -20.54
CA GLY A 126 20.82 -11.74 -19.80
C GLY A 126 20.87 -10.50 -18.88
N PRO A 127 21.79 -10.47 -17.91
CA PRO A 127 21.88 -9.41 -16.91
C PRO A 127 22.14 -8.00 -17.48
N SER A 128 22.83 -7.92 -18.62
CA SER A 128 23.14 -6.66 -19.31
C SER A 128 21.91 -5.90 -19.83
N PHE A 129 20.74 -6.55 -19.89
CA PHE A 129 19.47 -5.90 -20.20
C PHE A 129 18.74 -5.36 -18.96
N VAL A 130 19.28 -5.59 -17.76
CA VAL A 130 18.69 -5.17 -16.49
C VAL A 130 19.56 -4.13 -15.81
N TYR A 131 20.87 -4.35 -15.72
CA TYR A 131 21.81 -3.45 -15.04
C TYR A 131 23.14 -3.32 -15.77
N SER A 132 23.79 -2.17 -15.63
CA SER A 132 25.09 -1.86 -16.23
C SER A 132 26.27 -2.28 -15.36
N SER A 133 26.09 -2.27 -14.04
CA SER A 133 27.13 -2.58 -13.07
C SER A 133 26.53 -2.95 -11.71
N GLU A 134 27.33 -3.63 -10.90
CA GLU A 134 27.03 -3.94 -9.50
C GLU A 134 28.17 -3.38 -8.63
N THR A 135 27.81 -2.71 -7.54
CA THR A 135 28.75 -2.02 -6.65
C THR A 135 28.41 -2.32 -5.20
N THR A 136 29.44 -2.36 -4.34
CA THR A 136 29.27 -2.48 -2.89
C THR A 136 29.82 -1.24 -2.19
N TRP A 137 29.01 -0.62 -1.35
CA TRP A 137 29.40 0.47 -0.45
C TRP A 137 29.34 0.01 1.01
N THR A 138 29.94 0.77 1.91
CA THR A 138 29.82 0.55 3.35
C THR A 138 29.13 1.73 4.04
N CYS A 139 28.37 1.44 5.10
CA CYS A 139 27.78 2.48 5.94
C CYS A 139 27.71 2.06 7.41
N SER A 140 27.77 3.03 8.33
CA SER A 140 27.65 2.76 9.77
C SER A 140 26.21 2.50 10.20
N VAL A 141 25.23 3.02 9.47
CA VAL A 141 23.79 2.94 9.77
C VAL A 141 23.04 2.58 8.50
N LEU A 142 22.19 1.55 8.58
CA LEU A 142 21.31 1.12 7.50
C LEU A 142 19.87 1.51 7.82
N VAL A 143 19.18 2.20 6.91
CA VAL A 143 17.74 2.49 7.03
C VAL A 143 16.99 1.88 5.87
N SER A 144 16.11 0.92 6.14
CA SER A 144 15.21 0.38 5.13
C SER A 144 13.90 1.16 5.12
N ALA A 145 13.61 1.77 3.97
CA ALA A 145 12.35 2.49 3.70
C ALA A 145 11.64 1.92 2.46
N VAL A 146 11.84 0.62 2.17
CA VAL A 146 11.35 -0.05 0.95
C VAL A 146 9.83 -0.18 0.89
N GLY A 147 9.13 -0.05 2.03
CA GLY A 147 7.68 -0.16 2.12
C GLY A 147 7.16 -1.60 2.12
N GLY A 148 5.84 -1.76 2.27
CA GLY A 148 5.17 -3.07 2.39
C GLY A 148 4.17 -3.40 1.28
N LEU A 149 3.93 -2.49 0.34
CA LEU A 149 3.00 -2.63 -0.79
C LEU A 149 3.72 -2.25 -2.09
N VAL A 150 4.66 -3.10 -2.51
CA VAL A 150 5.65 -2.78 -3.55
C VAL A 150 5.44 -3.64 -4.80
N GLU A 151 5.50 -4.96 -4.62
CA GLU A 151 5.41 -5.92 -5.72
C GLU A 151 3.93 -6.22 -6.02
N PRO A 152 3.47 -6.04 -7.27
CA PRO A 152 2.09 -6.34 -7.64
C PRO A 152 1.79 -7.83 -7.44
N ALA A 153 0.55 -8.16 -7.09
CA ALA A 153 0.14 -9.55 -6.99
C ALA A 153 0.23 -10.20 -8.39
N PRO A 154 0.83 -11.40 -8.52
CA PRO A 154 0.98 -12.04 -9.81
C PRO A 154 -0.37 -12.45 -10.39
N TRP A 155 -0.34 -12.87 -11.64
CA TRP A 155 -1.47 -13.52 -12.29
C TRP A 155 -1.98 -14.70 -11.44
N PRO A 156 -3.32 -14.86 -11.26
CA PRO A 156 -3.84 -15.98 -10.49
C PRO A 156 -3.41 -17.34 -11.08
N ALA A 157 -2.59 -18.09 -10.36
CA ALA A 157 -1.97 -19.33 -10.87
C ALA A 157 -2.96 -20.41 -11.34
N HIS A 158 -4.19 -20.38 -10.83
CA HIS A 158 -5.25 -21.32 -11.19
C HIS A 158 -6.05 -20.92 -12.44
N VAL A 159 -5.73 -19.78 -13.07
CA VAL A 159 -6.39 -19.29 -14.29
C VAL A 159 -5.46 -19.50 -15.48
N PRO A 160 -5.66 -20.55 -16.29
CA PRO A 160 -4.86 -20.78 -17.48
C PRO A 160 -5.23 -19.82 -18.62
N GLY A 161 -4.35 -19.74 -19.62
CA GLY A 161 -4.63 -19.07 -20.89
C GLY A 161 -4.15 -17.62 -21.01
N LYS A 162 -3.47 -17.10 -19.97
CA LYS A 162 -2.83 -15.76 -20.01
C LYS A 162 -2.01 -15.53 -21.28
N ASP A 163 -1.15 -16.49 -21.64
CA ASP A 163 -0.21 -16.36 -22.77
C ASP A 163 -0.89 -16.42 -24.15
N LYS A 164 -2.18 -16.78 -24.20
CA LYS A 164 -2.97 -16.84 -25.44
C LYS A 164 -3.74 -15.55 -25.71
N PHE A 165 -3.97 -14.73 -24.69
CA PHE A 165 -4.77 -13.52 -24.79
C PHE A 165 -4.10 -12.53 -25.75
N GLN A 166 -4.85 -12.04 -26.75
CA GLN A 166 -4.32 -11.11 -27.75
C GLN A 166 -4.47 -9.63 -27.35
N GLY A 167 -5.25 -9.35 -26.30
CA GLY A 167 -5.47 -8.01 -25.77
C GLY A 167 -4.45 -7.61 -24.70
N ASP A 168 -4.66 -6.43 -24.12
CA ASP A 168 -3.75 -5.88 -23.11
C ASP A 168 -4.03 -6.45 -21.72
N ILE A 169 -2.99 -6.84 -21.00
CA ILE A 169 -3.06 -7.23 -19.59
C ILE A 169 -2.27 -6.24 -18.77
N ILE A 170 -2.96 -5.44 -17.96
CA ILE A 170 -2.34 -4.42 -17.11
C ILE A 170 -2.64 -4.67 -15.65
N HIS A 171 -1.69 -4.37 -14.77
CA HIS A 171 -1.92 -4.36 -13.33
C HIS A 171 -2.07 -2.90 -12.86
N SER A 172 -2.99 -2.62 -11.94
CA SER A 172 -3.24 -1.26 -11.43
C SER A 172 -1.97 -0.54 -10.94
N ALA A 173 -1.07 -1.26 -10.26
CA ALA A 173 0.24 -0.75 -9.82
C ALA A 173 1.32 -0.63 -10.91
N ARG A 174 1.01 -0.99 -12.16
CA ARG A 174 1.88 -0.91 -13.35
C ARG A 174 1.04 -0.43 -14.52
N TRP A 175 0.41 0.72 -14.32
CA TRP A 175 -0.53 1.27 -15.28
C TRP A 175 0.20 1.72 -16.55
N ASP A 176 -0.21 1.18 -17.69
CA ASP A 176 0.28 1.62 -19.00
C ASP A 176 -0.65 2.69 -19.56
N SER A 177 -0.12 3.89 -19.74
CA SER A 177 -0.89 5.03 -20.26
C SER A 177 -1.04 4.99 -21.78
N ASN A 178 -0.39 4.05 -22.47
CA ASN A 178 -0.49 3.89 -23.92
C ASN A 178 -1.63 2.97 -24.36
N VAL A 179 -2.24 2.24 -23.41
CA VAL A 179 -3.39 1.36 -23.70
C VAL A 179 -4.61 2.22 -24.02
N ASP A 180 -5.23 1.97 -25.18
CA ASP A 180 -6.44 2.65 -25.63
C ASP A 180 -7.69 1.91 -25.17
N PHE A 181 -8.51 2.57 -24.35
CA PHE A 181 -9.73 2.02 -23.78
C PHE A 181 -10.98 2.36 -24.61
N HIS A 182 -10.89 3.25 -25.61
CA HIS A 182 -12.05 3.73 -26.34
C HIS A 182 -12.75 2.59 -27.10
N GLY A 183 -14.03 2.38 -26.80
CA GLY A 183 -14.84 1.34 -27.44
C GLY A 183 -14.43 -0.08 -27.10
N LYS A 184 -13.63 -0.29 -26.04
CA LYS A 184 -13.11 -1.61 -25.62
C LYS A 184 -13.96 -2.26 -24.53
N ASN A 185 -13.97 -3.59 -24.54
CA ASN A 185 -14.50 -4.42 -23.47
C ASN A 185 -13.41 -4.68 -22.44
N VAL A 186 -13.62 -4.22 -21.22
CA VAL A 186 -12.63 -4.25 -20.15
C VAL A 186 -13.08 -5.18 -19.04
N VAL A 187 -12.25 -6.15 -18.67
CA VAL A 187 -12.47 -7.02 -17.52
C VAL A 187 -11.59 -6.57 -16.36
N VAL A 188 -12.18 -6.25 -15.21
CA VAL A 188 -11.45 -5.81 -14.02
C VAL A 188 -11.51 -6.87 -12.92
N VAL A 189 -10.36 -7.38 -12.51
CA VAL A 189 -10.26 -8.41 -11.46
C VAL A 189 -10.01 -7.76 -10.12
N GLY A 190 -11.00 -7.79 -9.24
CA GLY A 190 -10.91 -7.29 -7.86
C GLY A 190 -11.79 -6.07 -7.56
N THR A 191 -12.05 -5.87 -6.27
CA THR A 191 -12.91 -4.80 -5.70
C THR A 191 -12.24 -4.10 -4.52
N GLY A 192 -10.91 -4.10 -4.47
CA GLY A 192 -10.14 -3.35 -3.46
C GLY A 192 -10.15 -1.84 -3.71
N CYS A 193 -9.37 -1.10 -2.91
CA CYS A 193 -9.28 0.37 -3.02
C CYS A 193 -8.92 0.84 -4.44
N SER A 194 -7.94 0.21 -5.10
CA SER A 194 -7.54 0.58 -6.47
C SER A 194 -8.69 0.41 -7.46
N ALA A 195 -9.42 -0.71 -7.37
CA ALA A 195 -10.54 -1.00 -8.26
C ALA A 195 -11.69 0.01 -8.08
N ALA A 196 -12.04 0.34 -6.83
CA ALA A 196 -13.09 1.32 -6.53
C ALA A 196 -12.76 2.73 -7.04
N GLN A 197 -11.47 3.08 -7.16
CA GLN A 197 -11.02 4.36 -7.70
C GLN A 197 -10.96 4.37 -9.24
N LEU A 198 -10.49 3.28 -9.86
CA LEU A 198 -10.27 3.23 -11.32
C LEU A 198 -11.53 2.88 -12.12
N VAL A 199 -12.38 1.97 -11.63
CA VAL A 199 -13.54 1.48 -12.40
C VAL A 199 -14.48 2.60 -12.84
N PRO A 200 -14.85 3.56 -11.98
CA PRO A 200 -15.70 4.69 -12.39
C PRO A 200 -15.09 5.55 -13.49
N ARG A 201 -13.77 5.55 -13.63
CA ARG A 201 -13.05 6.35 -14.64
C ARG A 201 -13.01 5.69 -16.01
N LEU A 202 -13.04 4.37 -16.07
CA LEU A 202 -13.05 3.63 -17.34
C LEU A 202 -14.27 3.95 -18.20
N LEU A 203 -15.42 4.19 -17.55
CA LEU A 203 -16.69 4.54 -18.20
C LEU A 203 -16.80 6.03 -18.54
N SER A 204 -15.91 6.87 -18.01
CA SER A 204 -15.93 8.31 -18.27
C SER A 204 -15.46 8.61 -19.68
N SER A 205 -15.79 9.81 -20.20
CA SER A 205 -15.36 10.27 -21.53
C SER A 205 -13.84 10.22 -21.75
N ASP A 206 -13.06 10.30 -20.68
CA ASP A 206 -11.60 10.33 -20.74
C ASP A 206 -11.00 8.96 -21.14
N TYR A 207 -11.74 7.86 -20.91
CA TYR A 207 -11.32 6.49 -21.25
C TYR A 207 -12.28 5.82 -22.24
N GLY A 208 -13.58 6.05 -22.10
CA GLY A 208 -14.60 5.65 -23.08
C GLY A 208 -14.70 4.14 -23.33
N ALA A 209 -14.47 3.30 -22.32
CA ALA A 209 -14.68 1.86 -22.43
C ALA A 209 -16.14 1.57 -22.81
N SER A 210 -16.38 0.66 -23.76
CA SER A 210 -17.74 0.32 -24.20
C SER A 210 -18.48 -0.55 -23.19
N HIS A 211 -17.74 -1.42 -22.49
CA HIS A 211 -18.28 -2.30 -21.47
C HIS A 211 -17.22 -2.61 -20.43
N VAL A 212 -17.60 -2.61 -19.15
CA VAL A 212 -16.73 -2.96 -18.03
C VAL A 212 -17.36 -4.08 -17.22
N THR A 213 -16.73 -5.24 -17.19
CA THR A 213 -17.12 -6.36 -16.31
C THR A 213 -16.15 -6.46 -15.14
N GLN A 214 -16.60 -6.15 -13.93
CA GLN A 214 -15.82 -6.25 -12.71
C GLN A 214 -16.11 -7.56 -11.98
N LEU A 215 -15.04 -8.32 -11.72
CA LEU A 215 -15.07 -9.61 -11.05
C LEU A 215 -14.79 -9.44 -9.55
N MET A 216 -15.82 -9.62 -8.73
CA MET A 216 -15.79 -9.47 -7.29
C MET A 216 -15.71 -10.82 -6.59
N ARG A 217 -14.64 -11.04 -5.81
CA ARG A 217 -14.54 -12.25 -4.98
C ARG A 217 -15.32 -12.13 -3.67
N GLU A 218 -15.25 -10.99 -3.01
CA GLU A 218 -15.89 -10.74 -1.72
C GLU A 218 -16.15 -9.24 -1.60
N PRO A 219 -17.35 -8.81 -1.18
CA PRO A 219 -17.69 -7.39 -1.16
C PRO A 219 -16.93 -6.63 -0.05
N PRO A 220 -16.38 -5.44 -0.35
CA PRO A 220 -15.77 -4.58 0.66
C PRO A 220 -16.82 -3.85 1.50
N TRP A 221 -16.46 -3.44 2.71
CA TRP A 221 -17.21 -2.39 3.41
C TRP A 221 -16.87 -1.03 2.81
N VAL A 222 -17.88 -0.37 2.25
CA VAL A 222 -17.78 0.93 1.60
C VAL A 222 -18.42 2.00 2.48
N LEU A 223 -17.66 3.05 2.79
CA LEU A 223 -18.14 4.22 3.51
C LEU A 223 -18.53 5.32 2.52
N PRO A 224 -19.54 6.13 2.86
CA PRO A 224 -19.81 7.35 2.10
C PRO A 224 -18.57 8.22 1.99
N ARG A 225 -18.51 9.01 0.91
CA ARG A 225 -17.50 10.05 0.74
C ARG A 225 -17.46 10.94 1.98
N LEU A 226 -16.27 11.10 2.56
CA LEU A 226 -16.05 12.09 3.60
C LEU A 226 -15.98 13.48 2.97
N THR A 227 -16.84 14.39 3.40
CA THR A 227 -16.81 15.79 2.98
C THR A 227 -15.98 16.62 3.96
N PRO A 228 -15.16 17.59 3.48
CA PRO A 228 -14.48 18.51 4.37
C PRO A 228 -15.46 19.33 5.22
N PRO A 229 -15.03 19.90 6.35
CA PRO A 229 -15.82 20.86 7.11
C PRO A 229 -16.36 21.96 6.20
N LEU A 230 -17.65 22.27 6.32
CA LEU A 230 -18.36 23.27 5.50
C LEU A 230 -18.50 22.93 4.00
N GLY A 231 -18.15 21.70 3.59
CA GLY A 231 -18.38 21.16 2.24
C GLY A 231 -17.27 21.50 1.24
N ASP A 232 -17.26 20.77 0.11
CA ASP A 232 -16.20 20.87 -0.92
C ASP A 232 -16.07 22.27 -1.51
N SER A 233 -17.19 22.97 -1.76
CA SER A 233 -17.19 24.32 -2.34
C SER A 233 -16.53 25.34 -1.42
N PHE A 234 -16.77 25.24 -0.11
CA PHE A 234 -16.11 26.09 0.88
C PHE A 234 -14.62 25.77 0.95
N TYR A 235 -14.28 24.49 1.08
CA TYR A 235 -12.89 24.04 1.17
C TYR A 235 -12.09 24.52 -0.05
N LYS A 236 -12.58 24.27 -1.26
CA LYS A 236 -11.91 24.68 -2.50
C LYS A 236 -11.72 26.20 -2.60
N ARG A 237 -12.71 26.99 -2.17
CA ARG A 237 -12.67 28.46 -2.27
C ARG A 237 -11.77 29.11 -1.22
N TRP A 238 -11.80 28.61 0.01
CA TRP A 238 -11.22 29.31 1.16
C TRP A 238 -10.01 28.59 1.78
N SER A 239 -9.86 27.28 1.61
CA SER A 239 -8.76 26.52 2.21
C SER A 239 -7.38 27.08 1.85
N PRO A 240 -7.05 27.42 0.58
CA PRO A 240 -5.74 27.97 0.25
C PRO A 240 -5.44 29.28 1.00
N PHE A 241 -6.44 30.16 1.10
CA PHE A 241 -6.31 31.41 1.85
C PHE A 241 -6.13 31.15 3.36
N LEU A 242 -7.00 30.32 3.95
CA LEU A 242 -6.97 30.03 5.39
C LEU A 242 -5.67 29.32 5.79
N CYS A 243 -5.24 28.33 5.01
CA CYS A 243 -4.00 27.59 5.26
C CYS A 243 -2.76 28.48 5.16
N LYS A 244 -2.74 29.45 4.25
CA LYS A 244 -1.59 30.33 4.02
C LYS A 244 -1.52 31.54 4.94
N TYR A 245 -2.67 32.16 5.24
CA TYR A 245 -2.71 33.48 5.88
C TYR A 245 -3.30 33.49 7.29
N VAL A 246 -3.99 32.42 7.72
CA VAL A 246 -4.55 32.37 9.08
C VAL A 246 -3.62 31.54 9.99
N PRO A 247 -2.91 32.18 10.94
CA PRO A 247 -2.00 31.47 11.83
C PRO A 247 -2.70 30.34 12.61
N GLY A 248 -2.10 29.16 12.59
CA GLY A 248 -2.60 27.99 13.32
C GLY A 248 -3.73 27.22 12.64
N TYR A 249 -4.36 27.72 11.57
CA TYR A 249 -5.47 27.02 10.89
C TYR A 249 -5.08 25.60 10.44
N MET A 250 -3.96 25.44 9.73
CA MET A 250 -3.49 24.11 9.30
C MET A 250 -3.24 23.17 10.48
N ARG A 251 -2.70 23.68 11.58
CA ARG A 251 -2.43 22.87 12.79
C ARG A 251 -3.73 22.39 13.43
N ILE A 252 -4.73 23.27 13.52
CA ILE A 252 -6.06 22.93 14.04
C ILE A 252 -6.73 21.91 13.12
N LEU A 253 -6.75 22.14 11.81
CA LEU A 253 -7.35 21.23 10.84
C LEU A 253 -6.68 19.84 10.91
N ARG A 254 -5.36 19.78 10.92
CA ARG A 254 -4.61 18.52 11.10
C ARG A 254 -4.92 17.85 12.43
N ALA A 255 -4.97 18.60 13.53
CA ALA A 255 -5.29 18.05 14.85
C ALA A 255 -6.72 17.49 14.93
N LEU A 256 -7.68 18.16 14.30
CA LEU A 256 -9.06 17.68 14.19
C LEU A 256 -9.13 16.38 13.38
N VAL A 257 -8.48 16.34 12.20
CA VAL A 257 -8.41 15.11 11.40
C VAL A 257 -7.77 13.98 12.22
N ALA A 258 -6.61 14.22 12.81
CA ALA A 258 -5.90 13.25 13.64
C ALA A 258 -6.79 12.73 14.78
N LEU A 259 -7.43 13.63 15.54
CA LEU A 259 -8.33 13.24 16.64
C LEU A 259 -9.48 12.37 16.12
N THR A 260 -10.13 12.76 15.02
CA THR A 260 -11.25 11.97 14.46
C THR A 260 -10.80 10.60 13.99
N THR A 261 -9.64 10.48 13.35
CA THR A 261 -9.10 9.19 12.91
C THR A 261 -8.68 8.32 14.09
N GLU A 262 -8.06 8.89 15.13
CA GLU A 262 -7.65 8.13 16.33
C GLU A 262 -8.86 7.66 17.15
N LEU A 263 -9.93 8.46 17.27
CA LEU A 263 -11.19 8.01 17.89
C LEU A 263 -11.85 6.84 17.14
N ASP A 264 -11.52 6.70 15.86
CA ASP A 264 -11.97 5.60 15.02
C ASP A 264 -11.31 4.26 15.37
N PHE A 265 -10.16 4.29 16.07
CA PHE A 265 -9.52 3.09 16.62
C PHE A 265 -10.46 2.26 17.50
N GLY A 266 -11.42 2.92 18.16
CA GLY A 266 -12.46 2.26 18.95
C GLY A 266 -13.33 1.26 18.18
N LEU A 267 -13.31 1.30 16.84
CA LEU A 267 -13.97 0.31 15.98
C LEU A 267 -13.24 -1.04 15.95
N PHE A 268 -11.96 -1.12 16.30
CA PHE A 268 -11.13 -2.28 16.02
C PHE A 268 -11.04 -3.29 17.19
N GLY A 269 -11.29 -2.85 18.43
CA GLY A 269 -11.22 -3.72 19.61
C GLY A 269 -12.32 -4.80 19.71
N ALA A 270 -12.11 -5.79 20.59
CA ALA A 270 -13.08 -6.86 20.88
C ALA A 270 -14.15 -6.49 21.92
N GLU A 271 -14.04 -5.32 22.54
CA GLU A 271 -14.93 -4.89 23.60
C GLU A 271 -16.40 -4.80 23.16
N ARG A 272 -17.33 -4.94 24.11
CA ARG A 272 -18.78 -4.90 23.83
C ARG A 272 -19.19 -3.59 23.14
N TRP A 273 -18.60 -2.47 23.55
CA TRP A 273 -18.89 -1.17 22.95
C TRP A 273 -18.32 -1.06 21.53
N SER A 274 -17.12 -1.62 21.25
CA SER A 274 -16.53 -1.67 19.91
C SER A 274 -17.39 -2.50 18.97
N LYS A 275 -17.85 -3.69 19.41
CA LYS A 275 -18.81 -4.53 18.68
C LYS A 275 -20.10 -3.78 18.37
N ARG A 276 -20.70 -3.12 19.36
CA ARG A 276 -21.92 -2.31 19.16
C ARG A 276 -21.70 -1.15 18.19
N LYS A 277 -20.54 -0.47 18.25
CA LYS A 277 -20.17 0.59 17.31
C LYS A 277 -20.08 0.04 15.89
N ARG A 278 -19.43 -1.11 15.70
CA ARG A 278 -19.38 -1.82 14.41
C ARG A 278 -20.75 -2.23 13.91
N ASP A 279 -21.59 -2.85 14.74
CA ASP A 279 -22.93 -3.31 14.34
C ASP A 279 -23.85 -2.15 13.93
N ASN A 280 -23.73 -1.00 14.62
CA ASN A 280 -24.45 0.21 14.24
C ASN A 280 -23.96 0.75 12.89
N LEU A 281 -22.64 0.86 12.72
CA LEU A 281 -22.05 1.33 11.47
C LEU A 281 -22.39 0.39 10.30
N GLN A 282 -22.28 -0.92 10.47
CA GLN A 282 -22.66 -1.92 9.46
C GLN A 282 -24.12 -1.75 9.00
N ARG A 283 -25.06 -1.53 9.93
CA ARG A 283 -26.46 -1.25 9.58
C ARG A 283 -26.63 0.03 8.77
N GLN A 284 -25.91 1.09 9.16
CA GLN A 284 -25.92 2.36 8.42
C GLN A 284 -25.35 2.19 7.01
N LEU A 285 -24.24 1.46 6.87
CA LEU A 285 -23.60 1.23 5.58
C LEU A 285 -24.43 0.31 4.67
N LEU A 286 -25.10 -0.71 5.21
CA LEU A 286 -26.03 -1.53 4.44
C LEU A 286 -27.24 -0.71 3.95
N LYS A 287 -27.76 0.19 4.80
CA LYS A 287 -28.81 1.12 4.40
C LYS A 287 -28.33 2.03 3.27
N HIS A 288 -27.15 2.65 3.42
CA HIS A 288 -26.55 3.50 2.40
C HIS A 288 -26.32 2.77 1.07
N MET A 289 -25.80 1.53 1.13
CA MET A 289 -25.61 0.68 -0.06
C MET A 289 -26.94 0.45 -0.78
N ARG A 290 -28.01 0.09 -0.05
CA ARG A 290 -29.34 -0.14 -0.64
C ARG A 290 -29.97 1.11 -1.25
N GLU A 291 -29.72 2.28 -0.66
CA GLU A 291 -30.20 3.57 -1.17
C GLU A 291 -29.42 4.06 -2.40
N THR A 292 -28.15 3.66 -2.54
CA THR A 292 -27.25 4.19 -3.57
C THR A 292 -27.06 3.25 -4.75
N VAL A 293 -27.15 1.93 -4.56
CA VAL A 293 -26.83 0.91 -5.58
C VAL A 293 -28.12 0.34 -6.19
N PRO A 294 -28.12 -0.07 -7.48
CA PRO A 294 -29.23 -0.81 -8.07
C PRO A 294 -29.62 -2.09 -7.29
N PRO A 295 -30.92 -2.40 -7.15
CA PRO A 295 -31.40 -3.58 -6.41
C PRO A 295 -30.76 -4.92 -6.83
N LYS A 296 -30.43 -5.08 -8.12
CA LYS A 296 -29.79 -6.31 -8.65
C LYS A 296 -28.46 -6.66 -7.98
N TYR A 297 -27.77 -5.70 -7.37
CA TYR A 297 -26.47 -5.92 -6.72
C TYR A 297 -26.54 -5.99 -5.19
N HIS A 298 -27.70 -5.76 -4.57
CA HIS A 298 -27.81 -5.65 -3.11
C HIS A 298 -27.35 -6.91 -2.38
N ASP A 299 -27.69 -8.09 -2.90
CA ASP A 299 -27.32 -9.35 -2.29
C ASP A 299 -25.82 -9.61 -2.40
N ILE A 300 -25.25 -9.50 -3.62
CA ILE A 300 -23.82 -9.76 -3.83
C ILE A 300 -22.90 -8.75 -3.14
N LEU A 301 -23.39 -7.53 -2.87
CA LEU A 301 -22.64 -6.47 -2.17
C LEU A 301 -22.78 -6.51 -0.65
N THR A 302 -23.59 -7.41 -0.08
CA THR A 302 -23.75 -7.50 1.37
C THR A 302 -22.57 -8.26 1.99
N PRO A 303 -21.68 -7.63 2.78
CA PRO A 303 -20.53 -8.32 3.35
C PRO A 303 -20.92 -9.20 4.55
N HIS A 304 -20.29 -10.37 4.64
CA HIS A 304 -20.52 -11.36 5.71
C HIS A 304 -19.40 -11.43 6.76
N TYR A 305 -18.63 -10.36 6.88
CA TYR A 305 -17.57 -10.20 7.87
C TYR A 305 -17.68 -8.82 8.55
N SER A 306 -17.06 -8.66 9.71
CA SER A 306 -17.20 -7.42 10.49
C SER A 306 -16.40 -6.26 9.89
N ILE A 307 -16.98 -5.04 9.93
CA ILE A 307 -16.29 -3.83 9.49
C ILE A 307 -14.99 -3.60 10.27
N GLY A 308 -13.95 -3.16 9.58
CA GLY A 308 -12.60 -2.99 10.16
C GLY A 308 -11.72 -4.24 10.07
N CYS A 309 -12.29 -5.42 9.74
CA CYS A 309 -11.48 -6.62 9.49
C CYS A 309 -10.56 -6.46 8.26
N LYS A 310 -10.99 -5.70 7.26
CA LYS A 310 -10.19 -5.25 6.11
C LYS A 310 -10.10 -3.73 6.10
N ARG A 311 -9.14 -3.19 5.32
CA ARG A 311 -9.11 -1.76 5.04
C ARG A 311 -10.44 -1.36 4.39
N ARG A 312 -11.01 -0.28 4.91
CA ARG A 312 -12.30 0.24 4.47
C ARG A 312 -12.13 1.01 3.18
N ILE A 313 -13.13 0.97 2.30
CA ILE A 313 -13.14 1.77 1.07
C ILE A 313 -13.97 3.01 1.31
N TYR A 314 -13.46 4.18 0.94
CA TYR A 314 -14.26 5.40 0.90
C TYR A 314 -14.78 5.60 -0.51
N ASP A 315 -16.10 5.59 -0.65
CA ASP A 315 -16.72 5.79 -1.94
C ASP A 315 -16.53 7.21 -2.41
N THR A 316 -16.18 7.35 -3.67
CA THR A 316 -16.19 8.64 -4.36
C THR A 316 -17.05 8.59 -5.62
N ALA A 317 -17.14 7.41 -6.26
CA ALA A 317 -17.88 7.20 -7.51
C ALA A 317 -18.19 5.72 -7.82
N TRP A 318 -17.81 4.75 -6.97
CA TRP A 318 -17.97 3.32 -7.24
C TRP A 318 -19.42 2.86 -7.12
N PHE A 319 -20.15 3.17 -6.05
CA PHE A 319 -21.57 2.82 -6.00
C PHE A 319 -22.39 3.54 -7.08
N PRO A 320 -22.18 4.85 -7.34
CA PRO A 320 -22.84 5.53 -8.45
C PRO A 320 -22.60 4.88 -9.82
N CYS A 321 -21.38 4.41 -10.12
CA CYS A 321 -21.08 3.85 -11.44
C CYS A 321 -21.80 2.53 -11.72
N LEU A 322 -22.32 1.83 -10.70
CA LEU A 322 -23.06 0.58 -10.87
C LEU A 322 -24.45 0.78 -11.53
N HIS A 323 -24.94 2.02 -11.62
CA HIS A 323 -26.15 2.35 -12.39
C HIS A 323 -25.92 2.39 -13.89
N ASP A 324 -24.66 2.47 -14.34
CA ASP A 324 -24.36 2.53 -15.77
C ASP A 324 -24.72 1.21 -16.45
N SER A 325 -25.41 1.30 -17.59
CA SER A 325 -25.77 0.15 -18.42
C SER A 325 -24.56 -0.59 -19.00
N GLN A 326 -23.42 0.07 -19.11
CA GLN A 326 -22.14 -0.48 -19.58
C GLN A 326 -21.34 -1.15 -18.46
N MET A 327 -21.81 -1.08 -17.22
CA MET A 327 -21.15 -1.67 -16.06
C MET A 327 -21.82 -2.97 -15.64
N GLU A 328 -21.03 -4.03 -15.50
CA GLU A 328 -21.45 -5.27 -14.88
C GLU A 328 -20.55 -5.62 -13.69
N LEU A 329 -21.15 -5.78 -12.51
CA LEU A 329 -20.52 -6.40 -11.35
C LEU A 329 -21.00 -7.83 -11.20
N THR A 330 -20.09 -8.79 -11.07
CA THR A 330 -20.42 -10.22 -10.87
C THR A 330 -19.48 -10.89 -9.88
N THR A 331 -19.93 -11.96 -9.23
CA THR A 331 -19.10 -12.83 -8.37
C THR A 331 -18.70 -14.15 -9.03
N LEU A 332 -18.96 -14.29 -10.32
CA LEU A 332 -18.39 -15.36 -11.12
C LEU A 332 -16.86 -15.26 -11.13
N ALA A 333 -16.21 -16.41 -11.02
CA ALA A 333 -14.76 -16.49 -11.09
C ALA A 333 -14.29 -16.49 -12.54
N MET A 334 -13.19 -15.79 -12.79
CA MET A 334 -12.39 -16.00 -14.00
C MET A 334 -11.82 -17.43 -13.97
N LYS A 335 -12.24 -18.28 -14.89
CA LYS A 335 -11.85 -19.70 -14.96
C LYS A 335 -10.71 -19.94 -15.91
N SER A 336 -10.70 -19.26 -17.05
CA SER A 336 -9.63 -19.28 -18.04
C SER A 336 -9.73 -18.03 -18.93
N VAL A 337 -8.70 -17.80 -19.72
CA VAL A 337 -8.65 -16.76 -20.73
C VAL A 337 -8.39 -17.40 -22.09
N ASP A 338 -9.12 -16.95 -23.11
CA ASP A 338 -8.94 -17.36 -24.50
C ASP A 338 -8.35 -16.20 -25.30
N GLU A 339 -8.17 -16.34 -26.61
CA GLU A 339 -7.52 -15.30 -27.43
C GLU A 339 -8.22 -13.93 -27.40
N LYS A 340 -9.56 -13.93 -27.25
CA LYS A 340 -10.40 -12.72 -27.40
C LYS A 340 -11.34 -12.47 -26.22
N GLY A 341 -11.16 -13.17 -25.11
CA GLY A 341 -12.16 -13.13 -24.04
C GLY A 341 -11.81 -13.90 -22.78
N VAL A 342 -12.70 -13.76 -21.81
CA VAL A 342 -12.58 -14.37 -20.48
C VAL A 342 -13.72 -15.35 -20.27
N ASN A 343 -13.40 -16.56 -19.82
CA ASN A 343 -14.38 -17.55 -19.44
C ASN A 343 -14.73 -17.41 -17.96
N LEU A 344 -15.98 -17.06 -17.67
CA LEU A 344 -16.52 -16.92 -16.34
C LEU A 344 -17.26 -18.19 -15.93
N GLY A 345 -17.22 -18.52 -14.64
CA GLY A 345 -17.96 -19.65 -14.10
C GLY A 345 -17.98 -19.67 -12.58
N LEU A 346 -18.47 -20.78 -12.03
CA LEU A 346 -18.58 -20.95 -10.58
C LEU A 346 -17.18 -21.02 -9.94
N GLY A 347 -16.99 -20.22 -8.90
CA GLY A 347 -15.85 -20.26 -8.01
C GLY A 347 -16.23 -20.51 -6.55
N PRO A 348 -15.25 -20.72 -5.67
CA PRO A 348 -15.49 -20.97 -4.25
C PRO A 348 -16.26 -19.86 -3.53
N LYS A 349 -16.17 -18.62 -4.04
CA LYS A 349 -16.77 -17.42 -3.47
C LYS A 349 -17.91 -16.84 -4.31
N THR A 350 -18.34 -17.53 -5.36
CA THR A 350 -19.52 -17.09 -6.12
C THR A 350 -20.73 -17.06 -5.21
N HIS A 351 -21.45 -15.94 -5.23
CA HIS A 351 -22.61 -15.68 -4.40
C HIS A 351 -23.77 -16.62 -4.79
N PRO A 352 -24.56 -17.13 -3.82
CA PRO A 352 -25.65 -18.07 -4.10
C PRO A 352 -26.66 -17.60 -5.16
N THR A 353 -26.95 -16.30 -5.23
CA THR A 353 -27.90 -15.75 -6.22
C THR A 353 -27.43 -15.87 -7.67
N GLU A 354 -26.12 -16.04 -7.90
CA GLU A 354 -25.55 -16.28 -9.22
C GLU A 354 -25.28 -17.77 -9.48
N LYS A 355 -25.60 -18.66 -8.53
CA LYS A 355 -25.43 -20.13 -8.72
C LYS A 355 -26.66 -20.74 -9.37
N HIS A 356 -26.75 -20.64 -10.69
CA HIS A 356 -27.80 -21.30 -11.46
C HIS A 356 -27.24 -22.02 -12.69
N PRO A 357 -27.98 -23.00 -13.26
CA PRO A 357 -27.58 -23.67 -14.50
C PRO A 357 -27.33 -22.66 -15.63
N GLY A 358 -26.29 -22.90 -16.44
CA GLY A 358 -25.95 -22.05 -17.58
C GLY A 358 -25.28 -20.71 -17.25
N VAL A 359 -24.89 -20.46 -15.99
CA VAL A 359 -24.20 -19.20 -15.62
C VAL A 359 -22.76 -19.11 -16.13
N ALA A 360 -22.13 -20.26 -16.40
CA ALA A 360 -20.81 -20.28 -17.03
C ALA A 360 -20.93 -19.75 -18.46
N ARG A 361 -20.14 -18.73 -18.78
CA ARG A 361 -20.21 -18.03 -20.07
C ARG A 361 -18.87 -17.41 -20.43
N SER A 362 -18.62 -17.27 -21.72
CA SER A 362 -17.50 -16.50 -22.26
C SER A 362 -17.95 -15.06 -22.48
N ILE A 363 -17.12 -14.11 -22.07
CA ILE A 363 -17.33 -12.68 -22.35
C ILE A 363 -16.18 -12.15 -23.22
N PRO A 364 -16.46 -11.25 -24.18
CA PRO A 364 -15.39 -10.58 -24.92
C PRO A 364 -14.56 -9.72 -23.97
N ALA A 365 -13.25 -9.70 -24.20
CA ALA A 365 -12.34 -8.85 -23.46
C ALA A 365 -11.23 -8.39 -24.41
N ASP A 366 -11.08 -7.08 -24.53
CA ASP A 366 -9.96 -6.45 -25.22
C ASP A 366 -8.85 -6.09 -24.22
N ILE A 367 -9.22 -5.83 -22.96
CA ILE A 367 -8.29 -5.44 -21.89
C ILE A 367 -8.65 -6.18 -20.61
N ILE A 368 -7.65 -6.73 -19.91
CA ILE A 368 -7.78 -7.31 -18.57
C ILE A 368 -6.98 -6.45 -17.58
N ILE A 369 -7.66 -5.89 -16.59
CA ILE A 369 -7.04 -5.12 -15.51
C ILE A 369 -6.99 -5.97 -14.24
N LEU A 370 -5.78 -6.19 -13.73
CA LEU A 370 -5.55 -6.76 -12.42
C LEU A 370 -5.54 -5.66 -11.34
N ALA A 371 -6.63 -5.60 -10.57
CA ALA A 371 -6.75 -4.79 -9.36
C ALA A 371 -6.81 -5.70 -8.11
N ASN A 372 -5.97 -6.76 -8.13
CA ASN A 372 -5.94 -7.83 -7.14
C ASN A 372 -4.93 -7.60 -5.99
N GLY A 373 -4.26 -6.44 -5.96
CA GLY A 373 -3.45 -5.99 -4.83
C GLY A 373 -1.96 -6.24 -5.01
N PHE A 374 -1.27 -6.55 -3.91
CA PHE A 374 0.19 -6.67 -3.85
C PHE A 374 0.57 -8.04 -3.27
N ALA A 375 1.78 -8.50 -3.60
CA ALA A 375 2.43 -9.58 -2.86
C ALA A 375 2.84 -9.05 -1.48
N VAL A 376 2.17 -9.53 -0.44
CA VAL A 376 2.35 -9.11 0.96
C VAL A 376 2.90 -10.26 1.82
N ASN A 377 3.18 -9.99 3.09
CA ASN A 377 3.68 -10.95 4.09
C ASN A 377 5.10 -11.50 3.85
N ARG A 378 5.71 -11.22 2.69
CA ARG A 378 7.13 -11.45 2.46
C ARG A 378 7.89 -10.12 2.51
N TRP A 379 8.27 -9.72 3.72
CA TRP A 379 8.95 -8.45 3.96
C TRP A 379 10.34 -8.41 3.32
N PHE A 380 10.76 -7.24 2.84
CA PHE A 380 12.05 -6.95 2.21
C PHE A 380 12.35 -7.67 0.88
N HIS A 381 11.65 -8.75 0.52
CA HIS A 381 11.95 -9.51 -0.69
C HIS A 381 11.90 -8.64 -1.98
N PRO A 382 12.87 -8.79 -2.91
CA PRO A 382 13.94 -9.79 -2.94
C PRO A 382 15.25 -9.41 -2.22
N LEU A 383 15.28 -8.32 -1.45
CA LEU A 383 16.48 -7.87 -0.73
C LEU A 383 16.94 -8.93 0.28
N GLU A 384 18.20 -9.35 0.17
CA GLU A 384 18.86 -10.17 1.18
C GLU A 384 19.44 -9.26 2.27
N VAL A 385 19.12 -9.51 3.54
CA VAL A 385 19.69 -8.78 4.67
C VAL A 385 20.29 -9.78 5.64
N VAL A 386 21.60 -9.72 5.87
CA VAL A 386 22.35 -10.65 6.74
C VAL A 386 22.83 -9.94 7.99
N GLY A 387 22.41 -10.44 9.15
CA GLY A 387 22.74 -9.87 10.45
C GLY A 387 24.11 -10.31 10.99
N SER A 388 24.41 -9.89 12.22
CA SER A 388 25.66 -10.18 12.93
C SER A 388 25.87 -11.66 13.28
N ARG A 389 24.80 -12.47 13.25
CA ARG A 389 24.84 -13.92 13.46
C ARG A 389 25.10 -14.71 12.16
N GLY A 390 25.22 -14.03 11.01
CA GLY A 390 25.35 -14.67 9.70
C GLY A 390 24.06 -15.25 9.13
N THR A 391 22.94 -15.14 9.85
CA THR A 391 21.60 -15.49 9.38
C THR A 391 20.96 -14.33 8.63
N THR A 392 20.13 -14.67 7.64
CA THR A 392 19.31 -13.70 6.94
C THR A 392 18.14 -13.24 7.82
N LEU A 393 17.61 -12.04 7.53
CA LEU A 393 16.44 -11.50 8.20
C LEU A 393 15.20 -12.39 8.01
N GLN A 394 15.09 -13.04 6.85
CA GLN A 394 13.99 -13.96 6.58
C GLN A 394 14.12 -15.25 7.40
N GLU A 395 15.30 -15.85 7.48
CA GLU A 395 15.54 -17.03 8.33
C GLU A 395 15.23 -16.71 9.80
N GLU A 396 15.63 -15.53 10.28
CA GLU A 396 15.33 -15.10 11.64
C GLU A 396 13.82 -14.91 11.89
N PHE A 397 13.08 -14.45 10.87
CA PHE A 397 11.62 -14.39 10.94
C PHE A 397 11.00 -15.79 10.97
N ASP A 398 11.46 -16.69 10.10
CA ASP A 398 10.94 -18.05 9.99
C ASP A 398 11.19 -18.83 11.30
N GLU A 399 12.39 -18.72 11.89
CA GLU A 399 12.74 -19.33 13.18
C GLU A 399 11.82 -18.85 14.32
N ARG A 400 11.37 -17.60 14.28
CA ARG A 400 10.47 -17.02 15.27
C ARG A 400 8.98 -17.16 14.93
N GLY A 401 8.65 -17.94 13.90
CA GLY A 401 7.28 -18.19 13.46
C GLY A 401 6.59 -17.01 12.77
N GLY A 402 7.37 -16.09 12.18
CA GLY A 402 6.88 -15.03 11.30
C GLY A 402 7.51 -13.65 11.54
N SER A 403 7.28 -12.76 10.58
CA SER A 403 7.91 -11.43 10.55
C SER A 403 7.57 -10.58 11.78
N GLN A 404 8.59 -9.97 12.37
CA GLN A 404 8.43 -9.20 13.59
C GLN A 404 9.60 -8.26 13.84
N LEU A 405 9.33 -7.09 14.41
CA LEU A 405 10.36 -6.12 14.80
C LEU A 405 9.97 -5.52 16.15
N TYR A 406 10.96 -5.11 16.93
CA TYR A 406 10.73 -4.27 18.09
C TYR A 406 10.22 -2.90 17.64
N ARG A 407 9.00 -2.56 18.06
CA ARG A 407 8.28 -1.32 17.69
C ARG A 407 8.23 -1.06 16.18
N GLY A 408 8.18 -2.14 15.40
CA GLY A 408 8.15 -2.09 13.96
C GLY A 408 9.41 -1.54 13.28
N THR A 409 10.53 -1.37 14.00
CA THR A 409 11.71 -0.64 13.48
C THR A 409 13.05 -1.35 13.63
N ALA A 410 13.26 -2.23 14.63
CA ALA A 410 14.58 -2.84 14.86
C ALA A 410 14.48 -4.31 15.28
N LEU A 411 15.56 -5.08 15.09
CA LEU A 411 15.66 -6.49 15.48
C LEU A 411 17.01 -6.78 16.10
N ASP A 412 17.04 -7.66 17.11
CA ASP A 412 18.31 -8.17 17.62
C ASP A 412 18.98 -9.06 16.58
N GLY A 413 20.30 -9.02 16.51
CA GLY A 413 21.10 -9.58 15.42
C GLY A 413 21.28 -8.62 14.24
N PHE A 414 20.57 -7.50 14.19
CA PHE A 414 20.64 -6.53 13.08
C PHE A 414 21.02 -5.15 13.62
N PRO A 415 22.26 -5.00 14.12
CA PRO A 415 22.71 -3.75 14.73
C PRO A 415 22.73 -2.59 13.73
N ASN A 416 22.52 -1.37 14.22
CA ASN A 416 22.51 -0.15 13.43
C ASN A 416 21.53 -0.14 12.25
N MET A 417 20.64 -1.13 12.15
CA MET A 417 19.61 -1.22 11.13
C MET A 417 18.27 -0.72 11.68
N PHE A 418 17.62 0.14 10.92
CA PHE A 418 16.29 0.65 11.24
C PHE A 418 15.35 0.49 10.06
N VAL A 419 14.11 0.09 10.33
CA VAL A 419 13.07 -0.13 9.34
C VAL A 419 11.97 0.92 9.54
N LEU A 420 11.52 1.50 8.44
CA LEU A 420 10.36 2.37 8.37
C LEU A 420 9.21 1.62 7.70
N PHE A 421 8.03 1.68 8.31
CA PHE A 421 6.85 0.91 7.92
C PHE A 421 7.13 -0.61 7.88
N GLY A 422 7.80 -1.16 8.90
CA GLY A 422 8.05 -2.60 9.03
C GLY A 422 6.87 -3.41 9.59
N PRO A 423 7.07 -4.72 9.86
CA PRO A 423 6.09 -5.57 10.54
C PRO A 423 5.51 -4.94 11.81
N ASN A 424 4.25 -5.23 12.13
CA ASN A 424 3.55 -4.72 13.31
C ASN A 424 3.50 -3.19 13.40
N SER A 425 3.26 -2.49 12.28
CA SER A 425 3.18 -1.02 12.24
C SER A 425 1.92 -0.45 11.56
N PHE A 426 1.13 -1.30 10.89
CA PHE A 426 -0.07 -0.87 10.19
C PHE A 426 -1.26 -0.78 11.15
N THR A 427 -1.95 0.36 11.23
CA THR A 427 -3.06 0.53 12.19
C THR A 427 -4.44 0.57 11.56
N GLY A 428 -4.55 0.64 10.23
CA GLY A 428 -5.81 0.58 9.47
C GLY A 428 -6.81 1.75 9.66
N HIS A 429 -6.59 2.63 10.65
CA HIS A 429 -7.50 3.73 11.01
C HIS A 429 -6.87 5.13 10.85
N SER A 430 -5.53 5.22 10.90
CA SER A 430 -4.79 6.49 10.95
C SER A 430 -3.83 6.64 9.77
N SER A 431 -3.12 7.77 9.73
CA SER A 431 -2.15 8.10 8.69
C SER A 431 -0.84 7.33 8.88
N VAL A 432 -0.37 6.65 7.83
CA VAL A 432 0.96 6.03 7.82
C VAL A 432 2.07 7.07 8.05
N VAL A 433 1.85 8.33 7.65
CA VAL A 433 2.82 9.40 7.86
C VAL A 433 3.08 9.66 9.34
N LEU A 434 2.04 9.58 10.19
CA LEU A 434 2.21 9.71 11.64
C LEU A 434 3.07 8.57 12.21
N GLY A 435 2.77 7.33 11.79
CA GLY A 435 3.57 6.16 12.16
C GLY A 435 5.04 6.29 11.74
N LEU A 436 5.28 6.73 10.50
CA LEU A 436 6.62 6.99 9.97
C LEU A 436 7.36 8.07 10.75
N GLU A 437 6.73 9.19 11.11
CA GLU A 437 7.36 10.24 11.91
C GLU A 437 7.74 9.75 13.31
N ASN A 438 6.92 8.91 13.92
CA ASN A 438 7.23 8.28 15.21
C ASN A 438 8.42 7.31 15.10
N GLN A 439 8.45 6.46 14.07
CA GLN A 439 9.57 5.55 13.80
C GLN A 439 10.86 6.32 13.50
N VAL A 440 10.80 7.37 12.67
CA VAL A 440 11.95 8.24 12.39
C VAL A 440 12.45 8.91 13.67
N THR A 441 11.54 9.38 14.53
CA THR A 441 11.91 9.99 15.82
C THR A 441 12.64 9.00 16.72
N GLN A 442 12.20 7.74 16.77
CA GLN A 442 12.88 6.69 17.52
C GLN A 442 14.25 6.37 16.91
N ALA A 443 14.31 6.14 15.60
CA ALA A 443 15.53 5.82 14.88
C ALA A 443 16.59 6.93 15.02
N VAL A 444 16.21 8.21 14.88
CA VAL A 444 17.12 9.36 15.09
C VAL A 444 17.74 9.37 16.50
N LYS A 445 16.98 9.01 17.55
CA LYS A 445 17.51 8.90 18.91
C LYS A 445 18.56 7.78 19.03
N LEU A 446 18.31 6.66 18.37
CA LEU A 446 19.19 5.48 18.39
C LEU A 446 20.42 5.64 17.49
N MET A 447 20.33 6.45 16.44
CA MET A 447 21.46 6.77 15.55
C MET A 447 22.44 7.75 16.18
N ARG A 448 21.99 8.62 17.08
CA ARG A 448 22.81 9.72 17.61
C ARG A 448 24.16 9.26 18.19
N PRO A 449 24.23 8.24 19.06
CA PRO A 449 25.52 7.78 19.60
C PRO A 449 26.47 7.23 18.54
N ILE A 450 25.92 6.66 17.45
CA ILE A 450 26.72 6.16 16.32
C ILE A 450 27.34 7.34 15.56
N LEU A 451 26.51 8.32 15.22
CA LEU A 451 26.94 9.48 14.44
C LEU A 451 27.79 10.48 15.23
N SER A 452 27.70 10.51 16.56
CA SER A 452 28.60 11.29 17.42
C SER A 452 29.92 10.58 17.77
N GLY A 453 30.07 9.31 17.36
CA GLY A 453 31.24 8.49 17.69
C GLY A 453 31.29 7.96 19.12
N GLU A 454 30.20 8.11 19.89
CA GLU A 454 30.07 7.58 21.25
C GLU A 454 29.88 6.05 21.28
N ALA A 455 29.35 5.47 20.20
CA ALA A 455 29.16 4.03 20.04
C ALA A 455 29.45 3.60 18.61
N GLN A 456 29.98 2.38 18.44
CA GLN A 456 30.09 1.76 17.11
C GLN A 456 28.84 0.96 16.73
N LYS A 457 28.07 0.54 17.75
CA LYS A 457 26.95 -0.39 17.59
C LYS A 457 25.81 -0.05 18.55
N VAL A 458 24.59 0.05 18.03
CA VAL A 458 23.35 0.11 18.78
C VAL A 458 22.45 -1.03 18.31
N GLU A 459 21.91 -1.78 19.26
CA GLU A 459 21.15 -2.99 19.00
C GLU A 459 20.08 -3.17 20.08
N VAL A 460 18.91 -3.70 19.70
CA VAL A 460 17.86 -4.02 20.66
C VAL A 460 18.16 -5.35 21.37
N MET A 461 17.77 -5.47 22.63
CA MET A 461 17.93 -6.73 23.36
C MET A 461 16.92 -7.76 22.88
N ARG A 462 17.34 -9.02 22.70
CA ARG A 462 16.47 -10.15 22.35
C ARG A 462 15.24 -10.26 23.25
N SER A 463 15.43 -10.16 24.56
CA SER A 463 14.33 -10.20 25.54
C SER A 463 13.30 -9.09 25.36
N ALA A 464 13.71 -7.90 24.90
CA ALA A 464 12.80 -6.79 24.63
C ALA A 464 11.99 -7.03 23.34
N VAL A 465 12.63 -7.59 22.31
CA VAL A 465 11.97 -7.99 21.06
C VAL A 465 10.92 -9.06 21.34
N ASP A 466 11.31 -10.12 22.04
CA ASP A 466 10.43 -11.27 22.30
C ASP A 466 9.23 -10.86 23.17
N LYS A 467 9.48 -10.07 24.23
CA LYS A 467 8.41 -9.53 25.08
C LYS A 467 7.44 -8.66 24.28
N TYR A 468 7.94 -7.68 23.53
CA TYR A 468 7.11 -6.75 22.76
C TYR A 468 6.24 -7.50 21.74
N ASN A 469 6.82 -8.47 21.02
CA ASN A 469 6.07 -9.20 20.01
C ASN A 469 5.07 -10.19 20.62
N ALA A 470 5.37 -10.80 21.77
CA ALA A 470 4.39 -11.61 22.50
C ALA A 470 3.17 -10.76 22.94
N GLU A 471 3.42 -9.54 23.44
CA GLU A 471 2.36 -8.58 23.80
C GLU A 471 1.52 -8.20 22.57
N VAL A 472 2.17 -7.77 21.48
CA VAL A 472 1.49 -7.42 20.22
C VAL A 472 0.63 -8.57 19.70
N GLN A 473 1.16 -9.80 19.64
CA GLN A 473 0.39 -10.95 19.16
C GLN A 473 -0.76 -11.33 20.11
N SER A 474 -0.61 -11.12 21.42
CA SER A 474 -1.68 -11.31 22.40
C SER A 474 -2.81 -10.30 22.20
N ASP A 475 -2.48 -9.04 21.93
CA ASP A 475 -3.47 -7.99 21.72
C ASP A 475 -4.15 -8.08 20.35
N LEU A 476 -3.43 -8.48 19.30
CA LEU A 476 -4.00 -8.70 17.96
C LEU A 476 -5.10 -9.78 17.96
N LYS A 477 -5.01 -10.80 18.82
CA LYS A 477 -6.10 -11.80 19.00
C LYS A 477 -7.41 -11.17 19.44
N LYS A 478 -7.35 -10.01 20.11
CA LYS A 478 -8.52 -9.24 20.58
C LYS A 478 -8.99 -8.22 19.55
N MET A 479 -8.39 -8.17 18.36
CA MET A 479 -8.74 -7.20 17.34
C MET A 479 -9.61 -7.80 16.25
N VAL A 480 -10.43 -6.95 15.63
CA VAL A 480 -11.31 -7.32 14.51
C VAL A 480 -10.53 -7.81 13.29
N TRP A 481 -9.25 -7.47 13.16
CA TRP A 481 -8.38 -7.99 12.09
C TRP A 481 -8.22 -9.52 12.16
N ASN A 482 -8.22 -10.09 13.36
CA ASN A 482 -8.06 -11.54 13.56
C ASN A 482 -9.42 -12.21 13.85
N GLY A 483 -10.33 -11.51 14.53
CA GLY A 483 -11.64 -12.07 14.94
C GLY A 483 -12.84 -11.65 14.08
N GLY A 484 -12.63 -10.88 13.01
CA GLY A 484 -13.72 -10.28 12.23
C GLY A 484 -14.35 -11.19 11.18
N GLY A 485 -13.86 -12.43 11.01
CA GLY A 485 -14.43 -13.42 10.10
C GLY A 485 -14.13 -13.17 8.61
N CYS A 486 -13.12 -12.34 8.30
CA CYS A 486 -12.73 -12.06 6.93
C CYS A 486 -11.40 -12.74 6.57
N HIS A 487 -11.17 -12.94 5.27
CA HIS A 487 -9.83 -13.21 4.75
C HIS A 487 -9.18 -11.89 4.35
N ASN A 488 -8.16 -11.47 5.09
CA ASN A 488 -7.39 -10.25 4.84
C ASN A 488 -5.91 -10.58 4.62
N TRP A 489 -5.17 -9.62 4.11
CA TRP A 489 -3.75 -9.78 3.79
C TRP A 489 -2.83 -9.51 4.98
N TYR A 490 -3.37 -9.13 6.15
CA TYR A 490 -2.58 -8.86 7.36
C TYR A 490 -2.10 -10.13 8.06
N VAL A 491 -2.85 -11.22 7.86
CA VAL A 491 -2.66 -12.52 8.49
C VAL A 491 -2.07 -13.49 7.47
N ASP A 492 -0.98 -14.15 7.83
CA ASP A 492 -0.35 -15.18 7.01
C ASP A 492 -1.09 -16.53 7.09
N ALA A 493 -0.57 -17.54 6.38
CA ALA A 493 -1.18 -18.87 6.31
C ALA A 493 -1.19 -19.60 7.68
N ASP A 494 -0.24 -19.27 8.56
CA ASP A 494 -0.11 -19.84 9.91
C ASP A 494 -0.99 -19.10 10.93
N GLY A 495 -1.74 -18.09 10.50
CA GLY A 495 -2.66 -17.33 11.34
C GLY A 495 -2.01 -16.20 12.13
N ARG A 496 -0.74 -15.88 11.85
CA ARG A 496 -0.03 -14.78 12.51
C ARG A 496 -0.29 -13.47 11.77
N ASN A 497 -0.60 -12.42 12.54
CA ASN A 497 -0.76 -11.07 11.99
C ASN A 497 0.56 -10.31 12.15
N SER A 498 1.30 -10.19 11.05
CA SER A 498 2.63 -9.55 11.03
C SER A 498 2.59 -8.14 10.45
N MET A 499 1.41 -7.66 10.01
CA MET A 499 1.25 -6.32 9.45
C MET A 499 0.75 -5.33 10.50
N SER A 500 -0.25 -5.73 11.28
CA SER A 500 -1.07 -4.78 12.05
C SER A 500 -0.47 -4.46 13.43
N TYR A 501 -0.72 -3.25 13.94
CA TYR A 501 -0.40 -2.85 15.30
C TYR A 501 -1.70 -2.59 16.09
N PRO A 502 -1.91 -3.27 17.25
CA PRO A 502 -3.08 -3.15 18.11
C PRO A 502 -3.03 -1.96 19.08
#